data_AF-W7UE20-F1
#
_entry.id   AF-W7UE20-F1
#
_cell.length_a   1.000
_cell.length_b   1.000
_cell.length_c   1.000
_cell.angle_alpha   90.00
_cell.angle_beta   90.00
_cell.angle_gamma   90.00
#
_symmetry.space_group_name_H-M   'P 1'
#
loop_
_entity.id
_entity.type
_entity.pdbx_description
1 polymer ?
#
loop_
_entity_poly.entity_id
_entity_poly.type
_entity_poly.pdbx_seq_one_letter_code
_entity_poly.pdbx_strand_id
1 'polypeptide(L)'
;MGYSKLVRKLEKIIAQNCYNTKFEGGKFYRYPVHYKKNGTHYIAKGIADVPYESIKTMYYEFGTNRLYIGNALLEIISFLEEAFGVYLDPDSFDDAYWEDMEEDFK
;
A
#
# COMPACT_ATOMS: atom_id res chain seq x y z
N MET A 1 -11.65 12.70 3.74
CA MET A 1 -12.35 11.42 3.51
C MET A 1 -11.76 10.82 2.26
N GLY A 2 -11.08 9.68 2.34
CA GLY A 2 -10.34 9.16 1.19
C GLY A 2 -9.77 7.76 1.45
N TYR A 3 -9.38 7.07 0.37
CA TYR A 3 -8.93 5.67 0.36
C TYR A 3 -7.67 5.35 1.19
N SER A 4 -7.21 6.21 2.10
CA SER A 4 -5.97 6.02 2.89
C SER A 4 -5.90 4.68 3.61
N LYS A 5 -6.97 4.28 4.31
CA LYS A 5 -7.01 2.99 5.03
C LYS A 5 -6.94 1.81 4.07
N LEU A 6 -7.79 1.82 3.04
CA LEU A 6 -7.81 0.80 2.01
C LEU A 6 -6.47 0.68 1.29
N VAL A 7 -5.90 1.80 0.83
CA VAL A 7 -4.58 1.86 0.16
C VAL A 7 -3.49 1.34 1.09
N ARG A 8 -3.47 1.73 2.37
CA ARG A 8 -2.50 1.22 3.35
C ARG A 8 -2.55 -0.31 3.47
N LYS A 9 -3.75 -0.90 3.44
CA LYS A 9 -3.93 -2.36 3.53
C LYS A 9 -3.53 -3.06 2.24
N LEU A 10 -3.96 -2.55 1.09
CA LEU A 10 -3.55 -3.08 -0.22
C LEU A 10 -2.03 -2.98 -0.42
N GLU A 11 -1.41 -1.87 0.02
CA GLU A 11 0.05 -1.72 0.05
C GLU A 11 0.70 -2.78 0.93
N LYS A 12 0.17 -3.05 2.13
CA LYS A 12 0.68 -4.11 3.02
C LYS A 12 0.66 -5.48 2.31
N ILE A 13 -0.45 -5.81 1.65
CA ILE A 13 -0.60 -7.07 0.89
C ILE A 13 0.47 -7.16 -0.20
N ILE A 14 0.63 -6.12 -1.02
CA ILE A 14 1.64 -6.10 -2.08
C ILE A 14 3.06 -6.20 -1.51
N ALA A 15 3.34 -5.46 -0.45
CA ALA A 15 4.64 -5.45 0.21
C ALA A 15 5.06 -6.82 0.76
N GLN A 16 4.10 -7.58 1.31
CA GLN A 16 4.34 -8.95 1.80
C GLN A 16 4.64 -9.93 0.66
N ASN A 17 4.23 -9.61 -0.56
CA ASN A 17 4.43 -10.42 -1.76
C ASN A 17 5.66 -10.00 -2.58
N CYS A 18 6.59 -9.24 -1.99
CA CYS A 18 7.83 -8.84 -2.66
C CYS A 18 9.00 -9.72 -2.21
N TYR A 19 9.61 -10.46 -3.14
CA TYR A 19 10.77 -11.32 -2.87
C TYR A 19 12.04 -10.68 -3.42
N ASN A 20 13.07 -10.58 -2.58
CA ASN A 20 14.37 -10.05 -2.97
C ASN A 20 15.43 -11.15 -2.89
N THR A 21 15.91 -11.60 -4.05
CA THR A 21 16.94 -12.65 -4.19
C THR A 21 18.29 -12.26 -3.58
N LYS A 22 18.57 -10.97 -3.41
CA LYS A 22 19.81 -10.47 -2.83
C LYS A 22 19.72 -10.18 -1.33
N PHE A 23 18.52 -10.12 -0.76
CA PHE A 23 18.32 -9.85 0.66
C PHE A 23 18.39 -11.16 1.46
N GLU A 24 19.37 -11.26 2.36
CA GLU A 24 19.57 -12.43 3.25
C GLU A 24 19.62 -13.79 2.51
N GLY A 25 20.17 -13.83 1.29
CA GLY A 25 20.22 -15.06 0.48
C GLY A 25 18.91 -15.45 -0.20
N GLY A 26 17.94 -14.52 -0.24
CA GLY A 26 16.65 -14.71 -0.89
C GLY A 26 15.51 -14.81 0.11
N LYS A 27 14.81 -13.69 0.34
CA LYS A 27 13.71 -13.64 1.30
C LYS A 27 12.63 -12.66 0.88
N PHE A 28 11.43 -12.88 1.40
CA PHE A 28 10.39 -11.86 1.36
C PHE A 28 10.89 -10.60 2.07
N TYR A 29 10.86 -9.49 1.35
CA TYR A 29 11.39 -8.22 1.80
C TYR A 29 10.39 -7.12 1.49
N ARG A 30 9.97 -6.44 2.54
CA ARG A 30 9.15 -5.24 2.41
C ARG A 30 10.04 -4.04 2.15
N TYR A 31 9.91 -3.48 0.94
CA TYR A 31 10.59 -2.24 0.62
C TYR A 31 9.99 -1.06 1.38
N PRO A 32 10.82 -0.12 1.86
CA PRO A 32 10.32 1.10 2.46
C PRO A 32 9.47 1.91 1.48
N VAL A 33 8.36 2.46 1.95
CA VAL A 33 7.53 3.38 1.17
C VAL A 33 8.09 4.78 1.30
N HIS A 34 8.39 5.40 0.17
CA HIS A 34 8.73 6.81 0.07
C HIS A 34 7.47 7.63 -0.25
N TYR A 35 7.29 8.78 0.40
CA TYR A 35 6.15 9.67 0.10
C TYR A 35 6.49 11.12 0.47
N LYS A 36 5.70 12.07 -0.05
CA LYS A 36 5.81 13.49 0.28
C LYS A 36 4.60 13.96 1.06
N LYS A 37 4.83 14.68 2.16
CA LYS A 37 3.80 15.36 2.96
C LYS A 37 4.21 16.81 3.16
N ASN A 38 3.36 17.75 2.76
CA ASN A 38 3.63 19.19 2.81
C ASN A 38 4.99 19.59 2.18
N GLY A 39 5.33 18.97 1.04
CA GLY A 39 6.59 19.21 0.33
C GLY A 39 7.81 18.49 0.92
N THR A 40 7.72 18.01 2.16
CA THR A 40 8.79 17.25 2.83
C THR A 40 8.74 15.78 2.46
N HIS A 41 9.91 15.18 2.25
CA HIS A 41 10.07 13.77 1.89
C HIS A 41 10.18 12.89 3.13
N TYR A 42 9.47 11.75 3.12
CA TYR A 42 9.41 10.78 4.21
C TYR A 42 9.68 9.37 3.69
N ILE A 43 10.23 8.52 4.56
CA ILE A 43 10.50 7.11 4.29
C ILE A 43 9.93 6.27 5.44
N ALA A 44 8.92 5.46 5.15
CA ALA A 44 8.33 4.53 6.10
C ALA A 44 8.92 3.13 5.91
N LYS A 45 9.63 2.63 6.92
CA LYS A 45 10.21 1.27 6.94
C LYS A 45 9.23 0.18 7.43
N GLY A 46 8.00 0.58 7.74
CA GLY A 46 6.93 -0.27 8.25
C GLY A 46 5.59 0.12 7.63
N ILE A 47 4.47 -0.22 8.27
CA ILE A 47 3.14 0.16 7.77
C ILE A 47 3.08 1.69 7.73
N ALA A 48 2.96 2.23 6.53
CA ALA A 48 3.02 3.66 6.32
C ALA A 48 1.64 4.25 6.58
N ASP A 49 1.51 5.06 7.64
CA ASP A 49 0.28 5.80 7.91
C ASP A 49 0.29 7.09 7.09
N VAL A 50 0.03 6.94 5.79
CA VAL A 50 0.16 8.00 4.79
C VAL A 50 -1.17 8.75 4.68
N PRO A 51 -1.17 10.09 4.86
CA PRO A 51 -2.39 10.86 4.70
C PRO A 51 -2.82 10.89 3.23
N TYR A 52 -4.12 11.10 2.99
CA TYR A 52 -4.72 10.91 1.66
C TYR A 52 -4.04 11.73 0.56
N GLU A 53 -3.71 12.98 0.86
CA GLU A 53 -3.01 13.90 -0.04
C GLU A 53 -1.61 13.41 -0.45
N SER A 54 -1.00 12.54 0.35
CA SER A 54 0.32 11.97 0.12
C SER A 54 0.29 10.67 -0.68
N ILE A 55 -0.87 10.01 -0.83
CA ILE A 55 -0.97 8.70 -1.49
C ILE A 55 -0.40 8.74 -2.91
N LYS A 56 -0.74 9.76 -3.70
CA LYS A 56 -0.27 9.88 -5.09
C LYS A 56 1.25 10.01 -5.24
N THR A 57 1.94 10.29 -4.13
CA THR A 57 3.40 10.43 -4.10
C THR A 57 4.10 9.18 -3.58
N MET A 58 3.35 8.15 -3.17
CA MET A 58 3.91 6.92 -2.64
C MET A 58 4.64 6.13 -3.72
N TYR A 59 5.87 5.73 -3.44
CA TYR A 59 6.62 4.83 -4.30
C TYR A 59 7.57 3.89 -3.51
N TYR A 60 7.83 2.72 -4.07
CA TYR A 60 8.97 1.88 -3.71
C TYR A 60 10.17 2.24 -4.57
N GLU A 61 11.38 2.14 -4.00
CA GLU A 61 12.63 2.32 -4.72
C GLU A 61 13.41 0.99 -4.79
N PHE A 62 13.73 0.56 -6.02
CA PHE A 62 14.46 -0.68 -6.31
C PHE A 62 15.70 -0.36 -7.16
N GLY A 63 16.82 -0.07 -6.49
CA GLY A 63 18.02 0.40 -7.19
C GLY A 63 17.73 1.73 -7.89
N THR A 64 17.80 1.76 -9.22
CA THR A 64 17.50 2.95 -10.04
C THR A 64 16.03 3.08 -10.43
N ASN A 65 15.20 2.06 -10.13
CA ASN A 65 13.80 2.01 -10.54
C ASN A 65 12.88 2.48 -9.41
N ARG A 66 11.74 3.05 -9.79
CA ARG A 66 10.66 3.43 -8.86
C ARG A 66 9.34 2.85 -9.30
N LEU A 67 8.61 2.25 -8.37
CA LEU A 67 7.23 1.83 -8.56
C LEU A 67 6.31 2.74 -7.77
N TYR A 68 5.50 3.54 -8.45
CA TYR A 68 4.55 4.49 -7.85
C TYR A 68 3.32 3.77 -7.31
N ILE A 69 3.53 3.01 -6.24
CA ILE A 69 2.56 2.09 -5.64
C ILE A 69 1.24 2.77 -5.27
N GLY A 70 1.27 4.02 -4.80
CA GLY A 70 0.05 4.73 -4.42
C GLY A 70 -0.86 5.04 -5.61
N ASN A 71 -0.32 5.51 -6.73
CA ASN A 71 -1.11 5.75 -7.94
C ASN A 71 -1.63 4.44 -8.53
N ALA A 72 -0.78 3.40 -8.61
CA ALA A 72 -1.20 2.10 -9.11
C ALA A 72 -2.38 1.53 -8.31
N LEU A 73 -2.36 1.66 -6.98
CA LEU A 73 -3.46 1.22 -6.12
C LEU A 73 -4.74 2.02 -6.34
N LEU A 74 -4.66 3.35 -6.52
CA LEU A 74 -5.83 4.16 -6.83
C LEU A 74 -6.44 3.79 -8.19
N GLU A 75 -5.60 3.51 -9.20
CA GLU A 75 -6.06 3.04 -10.51
C GLU A 75 -6.72 1.66 -10.43
N ILE A 76 -6.16 0.74 -9.64
CA ILE A 76 -6.76 -0.58 -9.40
C ILE A 76 -8.13 -0.45 -8.70
N ILE A 77 -8.23 0.39 -7.66
CA ILE A 77 -9.50 0.65 -6.97
C ILE A 77 -10.55 1.18 -7.96
N SER A 78 -10.20 2.21 -8.75
CA SER A 78 -11.08 2.78 -9.77
C SER A 78 -11.53 1.73 -10.78
N PHE A 79 -10.59 0.89 -11.26
CA PHE A 79 -10.90 -0.19 -12.18
C PHE A 79 -11.90 -1.20 -11.59
N LEU A 80 -11.75 -1.58 -10.32
CA LEU A 80 -12.65 -2.52 -9.66
C LEU A 80 -14.05 -1.93 -9.48
N GLU A 81 -14.14 -0.67 -9.06
CA GLU A 81 -15.43 0.03 -8.93
C GLU A 81 -16.17 0.08 -10.27
N GLU A 82 -15.47 0.45 -11.34
CA GLU A 82 -16.03 0.51 -12.70
C GLU A 82 -16.41 -0.88 -13.23
N ALA A 83 -15.54 -1.86 -13.10
CA ALA A 83 -15.73 -3.20 -13.67
C ALA A 83 -16.90 -3.95 -13.02
N PHE A 84 -17.12 -3.75 -11.72
CA PHE A 84 -18.17 -4.45 -10.97
C PHE A 84 -19.40 -3.59 -10.69
N GLY A 85 -19.39 -2.30 -11.06
CA GLY A 85 -20.48 -1.37 -10.77
C GLY A 85 -20.72 -1.18 -9.27
N VAL A 86 -19.64 -1.26 -8.48
CA VAL A 86 -19.65 -1.12 -7.02
C VAL A 86 -19.00 0.18 -6.62
N TYR A 87 -19.36 0.69 -5.44
CA TYR A 87 -18.64 1.78 -4.80
C TYR A 87 -17.95 1.22 -3.56
N LEU A 88 -16.62 1.32 -3.51
CA LEU A 88 -15.85 0.90 -2.35
C LEU A 88 -15.83 2.07 -1.37
N ASP A 89 -16.75 2.05 -0.40
CA ASP A 89 -16.83 3.12 0.59
C ASP A 89 -15.55 3.12 1.47
N PRO A 90 -14.69 4.15 1.35
CA PRO A 90 -13.42 4.20 2.07
C PRO A 90 -13.58 4.31 3.59
N ASP A 91 -14.76 4.70 4.08
CA ASP A 91 -15.05 4.84 5.52
C ASP A 91 -15.77 3.61 6.09
N SER A 92 -16.36 2.77 5.24
CA SER A 92 -16.95 1.48 5.62
C SER A 92 -15.92 0.42 5.99
N PHE A 93 -14.66 0.67 5.67
CA PHE A 93 -13.57 -0.27 5.93
C PHE A 93 -13.21 -0.27 7.41
N ASP A 94 -13.65 -1.31 8.10
CA ASP A 94 -13.32 -1.59 9.49
C ASP A 94 -12.03 -2.42 9.57
N ASP A 95 -11.04 -1.90 10.30
CA ASP A 95 -9.74 -2.55 10.48
C ASP A 95 -9.86 -3.85 11.29
N ALA A 96 -10.90 -4.00 12.11
CA ALA A 96 -11.11 -5.17 12.97
C ALA A 96 -11.35 -6.47 12.18
N TYR A 97 -12.13 -6.41 11.09
CA TYR A 97 -12.42 -7.57 10.24
C TYR A 97 -11.18 -8.23 9.63
N TRP A 98 -10.09 -7.48 9.45
CA TRP A 98 -8.87 -7.98 8.84
C TRP A 98 -7.85 -8.53 9.83
N GLU A 99 -7.89 -8.10 11.10
CA GLU A 99 -7.01 -8.66 12.13
C GLU A 99 -7.40 -10.11 12.45
N ASP A 100 -8.70 -10.41 12.45
CA ASP A 100 -9.23 -11.77 12.60
C ASP A 100 -8.77 -12.69 11.45
N MET A 101 -8.74 -12.19 10.21
CA MET A 101 -8.24 -12.97 9.06
C MET A 101 -6.73 -13.23 9.12
N GLU A 102 -5.90 -12.35 9.72
CA GLU A 102 -4.46 -12.59 9.85
C GLU A 102 -4.11 -13.66 10.91
N GLU A 103 -5.03 -13.99 11.82
CA GLU A 103 -4.88 -15.11 12.75
C GLU A 103 -5.21 -16.47 12.09
N ASP A 104 -6.18 -16.51 11.17
CA ASP A 104 -6.60 -17.74 10.47
C ASP A 104 -5.56 -18.31 9.50
N PHE A 105 -4.56 -17.52 9.11
CA PHE A 105 -3.47 -17.93 8.19
C PHE A 105 -2.12 -18.17 8.89
N LYS A 106 -2.08 -18.24 10.22
CA LYS A 106 -0.91 -18.65 11.01
C LYS A 106 -1.02 -20.09 11.49
#